data_AF-A0A4T0WXA8-F1
#
_entry.id   AF-A0A4T0WXA8-F1
#
_cell.length_a   1.000
_cell.length_b   1.000
_cell.length_c   1.000
_cell.angle_alpha   90.00
_cell.angle_beta   90.00
_cell.angle_gamma   90.00
#
_symmetry.space_group_name_H-M   'P 1'
#
loop_
_entity.id
_entity.type
_entity.pdbx_description
1 polymer ?
#
loop_
_entity_poly.entity_id
_entity_poly.type
_entity_poly.pdbx_seq_one_letter_code
_entity_poly.pdbx_strand_id
1 'polypeptide(L)'
;MSFFSKKWKELVYTLTSNDRYAGYHSSKAVNSLADENKNTNNIDETYADDDPTLPSINQNNYSIDERQQAQLVLDAWHIIEDILNIDIADNNNNHFNIIDDDYIDEDRGYDCPDSRDLLDSLSDPCTEKDLRVAQKHLGVTLPFPVIKYFLTHDGQEITASSTRKQGIVFGLQLLSLAEVIEMTNYWRKVARREFNSKYANKKPIERTTTDQIIDTEATFKIASKLDKYSQKDLDNYPDLKRNISKHSKNDYITKLPEQKSFPEGFIKPQYANSNWIPLVSDNAGNYIAIDLDPDIKGKIGQVIVFGREHDEKVVISSNWGEFFLSFANDFENPNNCTFEFDSDTGQYDLAYLNESKEPVNYLTVLINRAKHK
;
A
#
# COMPACT_ATOMS: atom_id res chain seq x y z
N MET A 1 0.04 -21.77 37.82
CA MET A 1 1.32 -21.45 37.16
C MET A 1 1.11 -21.06 35.68
N SER A 2 0.32 -20.03 35.38
CA SER A 2 -0.01 -19.64 33.98
C SER A 2 0.09 -18.12 33.73
N PHE A 3 0.16 -17.31 34.78
CA PHE A 3 0.19 -15.84 34.66
C PHE A 3 1.58 -15.27 34.38
N PHE A 4 2.63 -15.90 34.90
CA PHE A 4 4.01 -15.45 34.72
C PHE A 4 4.60 -15.81 33.35
N SER A 5 4.12 -16.87 32.69
CA SER A 5 4.63 -17.27 31.36
C SER A 5 4.05 -16.43 30.22
N LYS A 6 2.83 -15.89 30.36
CA LYS A 6 2.23 -14.96 29.39
C LYS A 6 2.89 -13.58 29.45
N LYS A 7 3.09 -13.02 30.65
CA LYS A 7 3.82 -11.75 30.81
C LYS A 7 5.29 -11.83 30.35
N TRP A 8 5.94 -12.99 30.46
CA TRP A 8 7.30 -13.18 29.93
C TRP A 8 7.32 -13.32 28.41
N LYS A 9 6.30 -13.94 27.80
CA LYS A 9 6.13 -13.96 26.34
C LYS A 9 5.82 -12.56 25.79
N GLU A 10 5.00 -11.77 26.48
CA GLU A 10 4.75 -10.35 26.14
C GLU A 10 5.99 -9.48 26.32
N LEU A 11 6.80 -9.69 27.38
CA LEU A 11 8.08 -8.97 27.58
C LEU A 11 9.13 -9.34 26.53
N VAL A 12 9.19 -10.61 26.12
CA VAL A 12 10.07 -11.04 25.02
C VAL A 12 9.52 -10.56 23.67
N TYR A 13 8.20 -10.43 23.51
CA TYR A 13 7.58 -9.82 22.34
C TYR A 13 7.91 -8.33 22.28
N THR A 14 7.65 -7.53 23.33
CA THR A 14 8.02 -6.09 23.40
C THR A 14 9.52 -5.81 23.34
N LEU A 15 10.39 -6.73 23.78
CA LEU A 15 11.85 -6.56 23.65
C LEU A 15 12.41 -7.03 22.29
N THR A 16 11.64 -7.80 21.51
CA THR A 16 11.99 -8.21 20.13
C THR A 16 11.28 -7.36 19.07
N SER A 17 10.09 -6.86 19.37
CA SER A 17 9.40 -5.79 18.67
C SER A 17 9.94 -4.45 19.20
N ASN A 18 11.06 -4.00 18.63
CA ASN A 18 11.35 -2.58 18.56
C ASN A 18 10.19 -1.95 17.76
N ASP A 19 9.10 -1.65 18.46
CA ASP A 19 7.95 -0.94 17.95
C ASP A 19 8.42 0.48 17.62
N ARG A 20 8.71 0.69 16.33
CA ARG A 20 9.29 1.92 15.79
C ARG A 20 8.53 2.41 14.55
N TYR A 21 7.36 1.84 14.26
CA TYR A 21 6.56 2.23 13.11
C TYR A 21 5.66 3.45 13.39
N ALA A 22 5.30 3.69 14.65
CA ALA A 22 4.53 4.89 15.04
C ALA A 22 5.25 6.23 14.77
N GLY A 23 6.57 6.23 14.56
CA GLY A 23 7.38 7.44 14.41
C GLY A 23 7.72 7.85 12.96
N TYR A 24 7.34 7.07 11.94
CA TYR A 24 7.75 7.36 10.56
C TYR A 24 6.87 8.38 9.84
N HIS A 25 5.70 8.72 10.38
CA HIS A 25 4.82 9.74 9.83
C HIS A 25 4.95 11.03 10.62
N SER A 26 6.07 11.75 10.46
CA SER A 26 6.10 13.17 10.85
C SER A 26 6.85 14.05 9.83
N SER A 27 6.06 14.83 9.11
CA SER A 27 6.21 16.27 8.86
C SER A 27 7.41 16.84 8.09
N LYS A 28 8.24 16.05 7.38
CA LYS A 28 9.32 16.63 6.54
C LYS A 28 9.33 16.31 5.06
N ALA A 29 8.70 15.23 4.58
CA ALA A 29 8.65 14.92 3.15
C ALA A 29 7.78 15.93 2.36
N VAL A 30 6.73 16.46 3.00
CA VAL A 30 5.82 17.46 2.41
C VAL A 30 6.56 18.76 2.05
N ASN A 31 7.58 19.13 2.84
CA ASN A 31 8.35 20.35 2.57
C ASN A 31 9.42 20.17 1.49
N SER A 32 9.97 18.96 1.25
CA SER A 32 10.99 18.79 0.20
C SER A 32 10.42 18.82 -1.22
N LEU A 33 9.13 18.52 -1.40
CA LEU A 33 8.44 18.73 -2.68
C LEU A 33 7.93 20.19 -2.83
N ALA A 34 7.64 20.86 -1.71
CA ALA A 34 7.23 22.27 -1.71
C ALA A 34 8.41 23.27 -1.84
N ASP A 35 9.60 22.93 -1.35
CA ASP A 35 10.76 23.82 -1.35
C ASP A 35 11.50 23.91 -2.70
N GLU A 36 11.28 22.96 -3.64
CA GLU A 36 11.76 23.12 -5.02
C GLU A 36 11.01 24.23 -5.78
N ASN A 37 9.81 24.64 -5.32
CA ASN A 37 8.99 25.66 -5.97
C ASN A 37 9.30 27.12 -5.56
N LYS A 38 10.23 27.38 -4.63
CA LYS A 38 10.46 28.75 -4.11
C LYS A 38 11.57 29.54 -4.78
N ASN A 39 12.24 29.01 -5.81
CA ASN A 39 13.40 29.68 -6.43
C ASN A 39 13.26 30.02 -7.92
N THR A 40 12.04 30.18 -8.44
CA THR A 40 11.82 30.71 -9.80
C THR A 40 10.84 31.87 -9.78
N ASN A 41 11.31 33.05 -9.33
CA ASN A 41 10.64 34.30 -9.64
C ASN A 41 11.07 34.78 -11.04
N ASN A 42 10.07 35.03 -11.89
CA ASN A 42 10.12 35.65 -13.22
C ASN A 42 10.65 34.82 -14.39
N ILE A 43 9.83 33.91 -14.92
CA ILE A 43 9.82 33.59 -16.37
C ILE A 43 8.36 33.34 -16.79
N ASP A 44 7.94 34.02 -17.86
CA ASP A 44 6.60 33.97 -18.49
C ASP A 44 5.96 32.57 -18.53
N GLU A 45 4.67 32.53 -18.19
CA GLU A 45 3.77 31.40 -18.36
C GLU A 45 3.53 31.10 -19.85
N THR A 46 4.45 30.34 -20.45
CA THR A 46 4.14 29.49 -21.59
C THR A 46 4.56 28.07 -21.20
N TYR A 47 3.67 27.36 -20.51
CA TYR A 47 3.90 25.99 -20.09
C TYR A 47 3.92 25.07 -21.31
N ALA A 48 5.12 24.62 -21.67
CA ALA A 48 5.32 23.51 -22.58
C ALA A 48 5.05 22.20 -21.82
N ASP A 49 3.85 21.63 -22.01
CA ASP A 49 3.42 20.33 -21.45
C ASP A 49 4.07 19.10 -22.10
N ASP A 50 4.96 19.31 -23.06
CA ASP A 50 5.60 18.25 -23.83
C ASP A 50 7.05 18.00 -23.36
N ASP A 51 7.23 17.36 -22.20
CA ASP A 51 8.42 16.52 -22.02
C ASP A 51 8.16 15.19 -22.76
N PRO A 52 8.73 14.97 -23.96
CA PRO A 52 8.50 13.76 -24.74
C PRO A 52 9.08 12.51 -24.06
N THR A 53 9.85 12.65 -22.97
CA THR A 53 10.40 11.53 -22.20
C THR A 53 9.45 10.98 -21.13
N LEU A 54 8.38 11.72 -20.79
CA LEU A 54 7.37 11.24 -19.84
C LEU A 54 6.34 10.34 -20.57
N PRO A 55 5.86 9.24 -19.97
CA PRO A 55 4.83 8.38 -20.58
C PRO A 55 3.56 9.18 -20.87
N SER A 56 2.96 9.11 -22.07
CA SER A 56 1.69 9.81 -22.34
C SER A 56 0.50 9.09 -21.72
N ILE A 57 -0.35 9.80 -20.97
CA ILE A 57 -1.64 9.27 -20.50
C ILE A 57 -2.71 9.70 -21.51
N ASN A 58 -2.87 8.92 -22.58
CA ASN A 58 -3.95 9.11 -23.54
C ASN A 58 -4.83 7.85 -23.52
N GLN A 59 -6.13 8.03 -23.25
CA GLN A 59 -7.07 6.91 -23.14
C GLN A 59 -7.08 6.01 -24.37
N ASN A 60 -6.77 6.55 -25.56
CA ASN A 60 -6.72 5.79 -26.81
C ASN A 60 -5.52 4.83 -26.90
N ASN A 61 -4.51 4.99 -26.03
CA ASN A 61 -3.36 4.09 -25.97
C ASN A 61 -3.62 2.83 -25.13
N TYR A 62 -4.73 2.80 -24.38
CA TYR A 62 -5.10 1.67 -23.53
C TYR A 62 -6.11 0.76 -24.24
N SER A 63 -6.06 -0.52 -23.89
CA SER A 63 -6.97 -1.51 -24.47
C SER A 63 -8.44 -1.22 -24.11
N ILE A 64 -9.38 -1.81 -24.86
CA ILE A 64 -10.81 -1.72 -24.52
C ILE A 64 -11.07 -2.34 -23.13
N ASP A 65 -10.43 -3.47 -22.83
CA ASP A 65 -10.50 -4.14 -21.53
C ASP A 65 -10.05 -3.20 -20.39
N GLU A 66 -8.90 -2.56 -20.53
CA GLU A 66 -8.41 -1.61 -19.51
C GLU A 66 -9.32 -0.38 -19.34
N ARG A 67 -9.93 0.11 -20.42
CA ARG A 67 -10.92 1.20 -20.33
C ARG A 67 -12.20 0.78 -19.62
N GLN A 68 -12.66 -0.44 -19.83
CA GLN A 68 -13.79 -1.00 -19.09
C GLN A 68 -13.45 -1.15 -17.61
N GLN A 69 -12.27 -1.67 -17.28
CA GLN A 69 -11.81 -1.77 -15.89
C GLN A 69 -11.71 -0.39 -15.23
N ALA A 70 -11.25 0.63 -15.96
CA ALA A 70 -11.20 2.01 -15.45
C ALA A 70 -12.59 2.60 -15.22
N GLN A 71 -13.60 2.20 -16.00
CA GLN A 71 -14.99 2.56 -15.74
C GLN A 71 -15.49 1.95 -14.44
N LEU A 72 -15.18 0.66 -14.16
CA LEU A 72 -15.55 0.02 -12.89
C LEU A 72 -14.97 0.76 -11.67
N VAL A 73 -13.76 1.32 -11.79
CA VAL A 73 -13.16 2.15 -10.73
C VAL A 73 -13.95 3.44 -10.50
N LEU A 74 -14.38 4.10 -11.58
CA LEU A 74 -15.19 5.31 -11.48
C LEU A 74 -16.56 5.01 -10.86
N ASP A 75 -17.19 3.92 -11.28
CA ASP A 75 -18.48 3.47 -10.74
C ASP A 75 -18.35 3.15 -9.24
N ALA A 76 -17.27 2.48 -8.83
CA ALA A 76 -16.99 2.19 -7.43
C ALA A 76 -16.83 3.47 -6.58
N TRP A 77 -16.12 4.48 -7.09
CA TRP A 77 -15.98 5.76 -6.40
C TRP A 77 -17.31 6.48 -6.22
N HIS A 78 -18.14 6.54 -7.27
CA HIS A 78 -19.47 7.15 -7.14
C HIS A 78 -20.33 6.42 -6.10
N ILE A 79 -20.28 5.08 -6.02
CA ILE A 79 -21.00 4.33 -4.98
C ILE A 79 -20.53 4.76 -3.58
N ILE A 80 -19.21 4.84 -3.36
CA ILE A 80 -18.65 5.22 -2.05
C ILE A 80 -19.07 6.65 -1.69
N GLU A 81 -18.89 7.61 -2.60
CA GLU A 81 -19.25 9.01 -2.38
C GLU A 81 -20.75 9.21 -2.18
N ASP A 82 -21.60 8.53 -2.97
CA ASP A 82 -23.05 8.62 -2.84
C ASP A 82 -23.52 8.12 -1.48
N ILE A 83 -22.99 6.99 -1.00
CA ILE A 83 -23.31 6.42 0.31
C ILE A 83 -22.95 7.39 1.43
N LEU A 84 -21.73 7.95 1.39
CA LEU A 84 -21.28 8.92 2.38
C LEU A 84 -22.13 10.19 2.35
N ASN A 85 -22.42 10.73 1.15
CA ASN A 85 -23.22 11.94 1.01
C ASN A 85 -24.69 11.75 1.42
N ILE A 86 -25.28 10.57 1.16
CA ILE A 86 -26.65 10.24 1.59
C ILE A 86 -26.71 10.14 3.12
N ASP A 87 -25.74 9.45 3.74
CA ASP A 87 -25.65 9.32 5.20
C ASP A 87 -25.43 10.66 5.91
N ILE A 88 -24.61 11.54 5.32
CA ILE A 88 -24.44 12.93 5.76
C ILE A 88 -25.74 13.74 5.66
N ALA A 89 -26.55 13.51 4.63
CA ALA A 89 -27.74 14.31 4.36
C ALA A 89 -28.98 13.89 5.17
N ASP A 90 -29.07 12.61 5.54
CA ASP A 90 -30.15 12.05 6.35
C ASP A 90 -29.62 11.50 7.67
N ASN A 91 -29.75 12.27 8.74
CA ASN A 91 -29.35 11.87 10.10
C ASN A 91 -30.09 10.63 10.65
N ASN A 92 -31.09 10.08 9.93
CA ASN A 92 -31.74 8.81 10.29
C ASN A 92 -31.19 7.63 9.47
N ASN A 93 -30.29 7.88 8.52
CA ASN A 93 -29.56 6.84 7.84
C ASN A 93 -28.53 6.26 8.83
N ASN A 94 -28.58 4.95 9.01
CA ASN A 94 -27.71 4.23 9.93
C ASN A 94 -26.79 3.31 9.13
N HIS A 95 -26.11 3.88 8.13
CA HIS A 95 -25.28 3.08 7.23
C HIS A 95 -24.09 2.46 7.97
N PHE A 96 -23.52 3.24 8.89
CA PHE A 96 -22.40 2.84 9.75
C PHE A 96 -22.91 2.66 11.19
N ASN A 97 -23.15 1.40 11.59
CA ASN A 97 -23.64 1.09 12.94
C ASN A 97 -22.48 0.94 13.94
N ILE A 98 -22.76 1.00 15.24
CA ILE A 98 -21.80 0.70 16.33
C ILE A 98 -22.30 -0.56 17.04
N ILE A 99 -21.42 -1.55 17.25
CA ILE A 99 -21.78 -2.82 17.90
C ILE A 99 -21.64 -2.73 19.43
N ASP A 100 -20.71 -1.92 19.93
CA ASP A 100 -20.45 -1.74 21.37
C ASP A 100 -21.19 -0.51 21.94
N ASP A 101 -22.52 -0.61 22.05
CA ASP A 101 -23.37 0.42 22.69
C ASP A 101 -23.14 0.47 24.22
N ASP A 102 -22.63 -0.62 24.82
CA ASP A 102 -22.42 -0.76 26.27
C ASP A 102 -21.18 0.00 26.80
N TYR A 103 -20.34 0.56 25.92
CA TYR A 103 -19.09 1.26 26.26
C TYR A 103 -19.04 2.74 25.88
N ILE A 104 -20.18 3.35 25.53
CA ILE A 104 -20.26 4.80 25.42
C ILE A 104 -20.37 5.37 26.85
N ASP A 105 -19.24 5.36 27.56
CA ASP A 105 -19.05 6.18 28.75
C ASP A 105 -19.08 7.63 28.24
N GLU A 106 -20.24 8.29 28.26
CA GLU A 106 -20.43 9.69 27.84
C GLU A 106 -19.38 10.63 28.49
N ASP A 107 -18.80 10.23 29.62
CA ASP A 107 -17.73 10.92 30.35
C ASP A 107 -16.31 10.72 29.78
N ARG A 108 -16.07 9.76 28.86
CA ARG A 108 -14.72 9.47 28.30
C ARG A 108 -14.38 10.21 27.01
N GLY A 109 -15.36 10.87 26.36
CA GLY A 109 -15.10 11.79 25.25
C GLY A 109 -14.42 11.16 24.02
N TYR A 110 -14.63 9.86 23.76
CA TYR A 110 -14.19 9.23 22.52
C TYR A 110 -15.17 9.56 21.39
N ASP A 111 -14.66 10.23 20.36
CA ASP A 111 -15.41 10.71 19.21
C ASP A 111 -15.42 9.61 18.13
N CYS A 112 -16.56 8.93 17.99
CA CYS A 112 -16.78 7.93 16.94
C CYS A 112 -16.81 8.65 15.57
N PRO A 113 -16.06 8.17 14.56
CA PRO A 113 -16.08 8.75 13.24
C PRO A 113 -17.48 8.71 12.63
N ASP A 114 -17.80 9.72 11.84
CA ASP A 114 -19.01 9.75 11.01
C ASP A 114 -18.67 9.71 9.51
N SER A 115 -19.71 9.73 8.66
CA SER A 115 -19.55 9.75 7.21
C SER A 115 -18.84 11.00 6.69
N ARG A 116 -18.88 12.13 7.43
CA ARG A 116 -18.13 13.34 7.07
C ARG A 116 -16.64 13.10 7.30
N ASP A 117 -16.25 12.51 8.43
CA ASP A 117 -14.85 12.17 8.69
C ASP A 117 -14.28 11.23 7.63
N LEU A 118 -15.05 10.21 7.21
CA LEU A 118 -14.64 9.29 6.15
C LEU A 118 -14.47 10.03 4.80
N LEU A 119 -15.42 10.89 4.44
CA LEU A 119 -15.36 11.66 3.19
C LEU A 119 -14.19 12.66 3.20
N ASP A 120 -14.01 13.40 4.29
CA ASP A 120 -12.95 14.38 4.46
C ASP A 120 -11.56 13.72 4.53
N SER A 121 -11.49 12.42 4.79
CA SER A 121 -10.24 11.65 4.72
C SER A 121 -9.77 11.40 3.28
N LEU A 122 -10.65 11.47 2.27
CA LEU A 122 -10.31 11.21 0.88
C LEU A 122 -9.60 12.42 0.26
N SER A 123 -8.39 12.22 -0.25
CA SER A 123 -7.58 13.29 -0.83
C SER A 123 -8.11 13.74 -2.19
N ASP A 124 -7.78 14.98 -2.56
CA ASP A 124 -8.02 15.51 -3.89
C ASP A 124 -7.36 14.65 -5.00
N PRO A 125 -7.89 14.67 -6.24
CA PRO A 125 -7.32 13.93 -7.37
C PRO A 125 -5.86 14.29 -7.67
N CYS A 126 -5.06 13.29 -8.05
CA CYS A 126 -3.75 13.52 -8.68
C CYS A 126 -3.92 14.23 -10.04
N THR A 127 -2.92 15.02 -10.43
CA THR A 127 -2.82 15.50 -11.82
C THR A 127 -2.21 14.43 -12.72
N GLU A 128 -2.46 14.52 -14.03
CA GLU A 128 -1.79 13.64 -15.01
C GLU A 128 -0.26 13.76 -14.92
N LYS A 129 0.26 14.96 -14.62
CA LYS A 129 1.69 15.20 -14.47
C LYS A 129 2.26 14.40 -13.30
N ASP A 130 1.58 14.38 -12.15
CA ASP A 130 2.03 13.64 -10.96
C ASP A 130 2.14 12.14 -11.29
N LEU A 131 1.14 11.60 -12.00
CA LEU A 131 1.12 10.20 -12.43
C LEU A 131 2.20 9.87 -13.45
N ARG A 132 2.52 10.79 -14.37
CA ARG A 132 3.62 10.63 -15.32
C ARG A 132 4.98 10.62 -14.61
N VAL A 133 5.18 11.52 -13.65
CA VAL A 133 6.40 11.59 -12.83
C VAL A 133 6.54 10.34 -11.96
N ALA A 134 5.47 9.88 -11.32
CA ALA A 134 5.45 8.67 -10.50
C ALA A 134 5.82 7.43 -11.32
N GLN A 135 5.22 7.23 -12.49
CA GLN A 135 5.56 6.14 -13.41
C GLN A 135 7.02 6.17 -13.85
N LYS A 136 7.55 7.35 -14.21
CA LYS A 136 8.96 7.54 -14.56
C LYS A 136 9.88 7.21 -13.39
N HIS A 137 9.56 7.67 -12.19
CA HIS A 137 10.35 7.42 -10.98
C HIS A 137 10.34 5.94 -10.57
N LEU A 138 9.18 5.28 -10.66
CA LEU A 138 9.05 3.86 -10.40
C LEU A 138 9.64 3.01 -11.53
N GLY A 139 9.76 3.53 -12.74
CA GLY A 139 10.18 2.78 -13.91
C GLY A 139 9.17 1.70 -14.32
N VAL A 140 7.88 1.96 -14.09
CA VAL A 140 6.77 1.07 -14.43
C VAL A 140 5.68 1.84 -15.18
N THR A 141 4.90 1.13 -15.99
CA THR A 141 3.65 1.65 -16.54
C THR A 141 2.51 1.14 -15.67
N LEU A 142 1.72 2.04 -15.10
CA LEU A 142 0.56 1.66 -14.30
C LEU A 142 -0.59 1.26 -15.24
N PRO A 143 -1.37 0.21 -14.90
CA PRO A 143 -2.61 -0.10 -15.61
C PRO A 143 -3.58 1.07 -15.60
N PHE A 144 -4.32 1.26 -16.69
CA PHE A 144 -5.29 2.36 -16.77
C PHE A 144 -6.29 2.47 -15.61
N PRO A 145 -6.86 1.37 -15.06
CA PRO A 145 -7.74 1.49 -13.90
C PRO A 145 -7.05 2.07 -12.65
N VAL A 146 -5.75 1.84 -12.47
CA VAL A 146 -4.98 2.43 -11.36
C VAL A 146 -4.74 3.93 -11.59
N ILE A 147 -4.50 4.33 -12.84
CA ILE A 147 -4.42 5.74 -13.20
C ILE A 147 -5.77 6.43 -12.93
N LYS A 148 -6.88 5.81 -13.35
CA LYS A 148 -8.22 6.37 -13.13
C LYS A 148 -8.58 6.46 -11.64
N TYR A 149 -8.11 5.51 -10.83
CA TYR A 149 -8.22 5.52 -9.38
C TYR A 149 -7.60 6.80 -8.78
N PHE A 150 -6.34 7.10 -9.11
CA PHE A 150 -5.65 8.30 -8.61
C PHE A 150 -6.14 9.61 -9.24
N LEU A 151 -6.69 9.58 -10.46
CA LEU A 151 -7.36 10.73 -11.08
C LEU A 151 -8.73 11.03 -10.44
N THR A 152 -9.15 10.27 -9.43
CA THR A 152 -10.40 10.51 -8.68
C THR A 152 -10.07 10.89 -7.23
N HIS A 153 -9.24 10.10 -6.53
CA HIS A 153 -8.71 10.47 -5.21
C HIS A 153 -7.25 10.04 -5.05
N ASP A 154 -6.42 10.90 -4.45
CA ASP A 154 -5.02 10.57 -4.10
C ASP A 154 -4.90 9.84 -2.75
N GLY A 155 -5.59 8.69 -2.64
CA GLY A 155 -5.65 7.92 -1.40
C GLY A 155 -6.35 8.65 -0.26
N GLN A 156 -5.93 8.37 0.97
CA GLN A 156 -6.42 9.04 2.17
C GLN A 156 -5.35 9.92 2.81
N GLU A 157 -5.72 11.14 3.22
CA GLU A 157 -4.84 12.00 4.00
C GLU A 157 -5.00 11.70 5.49
N ILE A 158 -3.92 11.23 6.11
CA ILE A 158 -3.85 11.17 7.57
C ILE A 158 -3.53 12.58 8.07
N THR A 159 -4.55 13.31 8.53
CA THR A 159 -4.34 14.64 9.11
C THR A 159 -3.34 14.57 10.27
N ALA A 160 -2.27 15.36 10.22
CA ALA A 160 -1.16 15.29 11.18
C ALA A 160 -1.55 15.60 12.65
N SER A 161 -2.74 16.18 12.87
CA SER A 161 -3.32 16.41 14.20
C SER A 161 -4.17 15.24 14.70
N SER A 162 -4.54 14.32 13.81
CA SER A 162 -5.31 13.14 14.10
C SER A 162 -4.34 11.98 14.32
N THR A 163 -4.38 11.39 15.51
CA THR A 163 -3.85 10.04 15.70
C THR A 163 -4.75 9.00 15.05
N ARG A 164 -5.92 9.38 14.51
CA ARG A 164 -6.93 8.48 13.93
C ARG A 164 -6.49 8.02 12.54
N LYS A 165 -6.15 6.73 12.43
CA LYS A 165 -5.87 6.08 11.15
C LYS A 165 -7.12 5.37 10.66
N GLN A 166 -8.09 6.13 10.14
CA GLN A 166 -9.34 5.54 9.63
C GLN A 166 -9.11 4.99 8.22
N GLY A 167 -8.97 3.68 8.10
CA GLY A 167 -8.95 3.03 6.79
C GLY A 167 -10.36 2.85 6.23
N ILE A 168 -10.69 3.53 5.13
CA ILE A 168 -12.03 3.43 4.52
C ILE A 168 -12.32 2.03 3.95
N VAL A 169 -11.28 1.25 3.64
CA VAL A 169 -11.42 -0.14 3.20
C VAL A 169 -11.49 -1.06 4.41
N PHE A 170 -12.52 -0.85 5.23
CA PHE A 170 -12.79 -1.62 6.46
C PHE A 170 -11.54 -1.77 7.36
N GLY A 171 -10.93 -0.63 7.68
CA GLY A 171 -9.74 -0.53 8.54
C GLY A 171 -8.43 -0.51 7.75
N LEU A 172 -8.47 -0.79 6.45
CA LEU A 172 -7.30 -0.66 5.57
C LEU A 172 -7.27 0.72 4.91
N GLN A 173 -6.10 1.36 4.95
CA GLN A 173 -5.85 2.69 4.39
C GLN A 173 -5.59 2.63 2.89
N LEU A 174 -6.23 3.53 2.14
CA LEU A 174 -5.86 3.83 0.76
C LEU A 174 -4.59 4.69 0.73
N LEU A 175 -3.52 4.17 0.12
CA LEU A 175 -2.25 4.90 0.04
C LEU A 175 -2.34 6.03 -1.00
N SER A 176 -1.82 7.20 -0.63
CA SER A 176 -1.52 8.28 -1.57
C SER A 176 -0.42 7.86 -2.56
N LEU A 177 -0.35 8.51 -3.72
CA LEU A 177 0.65 8.25 -4.75
C LEU A 177 2.08 8.40 -4.21
N ALA A 178 2.29 9.36 -3.30
CA ALA A 178 3.57 9.53 -2.60
C ALA A 178 3.91 8.32 -1.72
N GLU A 179 2.96 7.83 -0.93
CA GLU A 179 3.14 6.63 -0.10
C GLU A 179 3.34 5.37 -0.97
N VAL A 180 2.63 5.24 -2.09
CA VAL A 180 2.84 4.15 -3.05
C VAL A 180 4.29 4.15 -3.54
N ILE A 181 4.84 5.32 -3.90
CA ILE A 181 6.24 5.45 -4.32
C ILE A 181 7.19 5.03 -3.20
N GLU A 182 6.95 5.52 -1.99
CA GLU A 182 7.77 5.22 -0.82
C GLU A 182 7.77 3.72 -0.51
N MET A 183 6.58 3.13 -0.40
CA MET A 183 6.41 1.73 -0.04
C MET A 183 6.91 0.79 -1.13
N THR A 184 6.71 1.14 -2.40
CA THR A 184 7.31 0.38 -3.51
C THR A 184 8.85 0.38 -3.41
N ASN A 185 9.46 1.53 -3.13
CA ASN A 185 10.91 1.62 -2.97
C ASN A 185 11.43 0.89 -1.72
N TYR A 186 10.67 0.89 -0.63
CA TYR A 186 10.97 0.09 0.55
C TYR A 186 10.98 -1.41 0.21
N TRP A 187 9.91 -1.92 -0.40
CA TRP A 187 9.81 -3.34 -0.76
C TRP A 187 10.82 -3.76 -1.83
N ARG A 188 11.23 -2.87 -2.74
CA ARG A 188 12.38 -3.08 -3.65
C ARG A 188 13.68 -3.29 -2.89
N LYS A 189 13.93 -2.54 -1.80
CA LYS A 189 15.10 -2.76 -0.94
C LYS A 189 15.03 -4.12 -0.24
N VAL A 190 13.85 -4.53 0.23
CA VAL A 190 13.62 -5.85 0.82
C VAL A 190 13.90 -6.96 -0.19
N ALA A 191 13.35 -6.88 -1.40
CA ALA A 191 13.56 -7.84 -2.49
C ALA A 191 15.05 -7.99 -2.84
N ARG A 192 15.80 -6.88 -2.93
CA ARG A 192 17.25 -6.90 -3.16
C ARG A 192 18.01 -7.61 -2.04
N ARG A 193 17.61 -7.40 -0.78
CA ARG A 193 18.23 -8.10 0.37
C ARG A 193 17.91 -9.58 0.37
N GLU A 194 16.67 -9.96 0.05
CA GLU A 194 16.26 -11.36 -0.11
C GLU A 194 17.10 -12.05 -1.19
N PHE A 195 17.23 -11.43 -2.36
CA PHE A 195 18.07 -11.91 -3.45
C PHE A 195 19.50 -12.09 -2.96
N ASN A 196 20.15 -11.03 -2.46
CA ASN A 196 21.54 -11.08 -2.02
C ASN A 196 21.79 -12.14 -0.94
N SER A 197 20.86 -12.34 0.00
CA SER A 197 20.92 -13.38 1.03
C SER A 197 20.93 -14.78 0.43
N LYS A 198 20.06 -15.06 -0.56
CA LYS A 198 19.99 -16.35 -1.25
C LYS A 198 21.27 -16.66 -2.05
N TYR A 199 21.91 -15.65 -2.65
CA TYR A 199 23.14 -15.85 -3.44
C TYR A 199 24.43 -15.84 -2.61
N ALA A 200 24.47 -15.15 -1.46
CA ALA A 200 25.62 -15.18 -0.55
C ALA A 200 25.86 -16.57 0.07
N ASN A 201 24.80 -17.37 0.20
CA ASN A 201 24.87 -18.74 0.76
C ASN A 201 25.26 -19.81 -0.27
N LYS A 202 25.32 -19.47 -1.57
CA LYS A 202 25.92 -20.36 -2.58
C LYS A 202 27.44 -20.08 -2.60
N LYS A 203 28.26 -21.05 -2.18
CA LYS A 203 29.73 -20.98 -2.29
C LYS A 203 30.13 -20.48 -3.68
N PRO A 204 31.26 -19.76 -3.83
CA PRO A 204 31.70 -19.31 -5.14
C PRO A 204 31.89 -20.54 -6.03
N ILE A 205 31.12 -20.58 -7.12
CA ILE A 205 31.39 -21.50 -8.22
C ILE A 205 32.77 -21.08 -8.74
N GLU A 206 33.76 -21.99 -8.68
CA GLU A 206 35.02 -21.81 -9.40
C GLU A 206 34.67 -21.58 -10.86
N ARG A 207 34.88 -20.36 -11.35
CA ARG A 207 34.67 -20.01 -12.74
C ARG A 207 35.75 -20.73 -13.56
N THR A 208 35.42 -21.88 -14.15
CA THR A 208 36.14 -22.39 -15.31
C THR A 208 35.96 -21.41 -16.46
N THR A 209 37.08 -20.98 -17.03
CA THR A 209 37.26 -19.86 -17.96
C THR A 209 36.72 -20.07 -19.37
N THR A 210 35.53 -20.66 -19.54
CA THR A 210 34.90 -20.79 -20.86
C THR A 210 33.39 -20.85 -20.73
N ASP A 211 32.75 -19.69 -20.62
CA ASP A 211 31.39 -19.50 -21.14
C ASP A 211 31.21 -17.99 -21.37
N GLN A 212 31.12 -17.62 -22.64
CA GLN A 212 30.89 -16.25 -23.08
C GLN A 212 29.45 -15.87 -22.69
N ILE A 213 29.35 -14.99 -21.69
CA ILE A 213 28.10 -14.33 -21.33
C ILE A 213 27.70 -13.44 -22.52
N ILE A 214 26.55 -13.74 -23.12
CA ILE A 214 25.89 -12.84 -24.08
C ILE A 214 25.36 -11.65 -23.28
N ASP A 215 26.17 -10.61 -23.24
CA ASP A 215 25.90 -9.32 -22.59
C ASP A 215 25.00 -8.49 -23.51
N THR A 216 23.69 -8.45 -23.24
CA THR A 216 22.78 -7.48 -23.88
C THR A 216 22.72 -6.24 -22.98
N GLU A 217 23.61 -5.31 -23.32
CA GLU A 217 24.18 -4.22 -22.53
C GLU A 217 23.24 -3.02 -22.21
N ALA A 218 21.94 -3.12 -22.48
CA ALA A 218 21.02 -1.97 -22.35
C ALA A 218 20.39 -1.84 -20.95
N THR A 219 20.07 -2.96 -20.30
CA THR A 219 19.27 -2.96 -19.04
C THR A 219 20.13 -2.75 -17.79
N PHE A 220 21.42 -3.09 -17.84
CA PHE A 220 22.34 -3.02 -16.69
C PHE A 220 23.07 -1.68 -16.54
N LYS A 221 23.14 -0.85 -17.59
CA LYS A 221 23.79 0.48 -17.52
C LYS A 221 22.98 1.55 -16.79
N ILE A 222 21.67 1.35 -16.64
CA ILE A 222 20.81 2.28 -15.89
C ILE A 222 21.01 2.09 -14.38
N ALA A 223 21.10 0.83 -13.92
CA ALA A 223 21.30 0.52 -12.50
C ALA A 223 22.69 0.98 -11.99
N SER A 224 23.74 0.89 -12.81
CA SER A 224 25.10 1.29 -12.41
C SER A 224 25.33 2.80 -12.38
N LYS A 225 24.45 3.61 -12.99
CA LYS A 225 24.49 5.07 -12.88
C LYS A 225 23.80 5.62 -11.63
N LEU A 226 22.94 4.84 -10.96
CA LEU A 226 22.36 5.23 -9.66
C LEU A 226 23.32 5.02 -8.48
N ASP A 227 24.44 4.32 -8.69
CA ASP A 227 25.48 4.15 -7.68
C ASP A 227 26.44 5.34 -7.67
N LYS A 228 26.01 6.41 -7.00
CA LYS A 228 26.86 7.32 -6.21
C LYS A 228 25.96 8.26 -5.42
N TYR A 229 25.36 7.74 -4.34
CA TYR A 229 24.85 8.61 -3.28
C TYR A 229 26.03 9.38 -2.70
N SER A 230 25.99 10.71 -2.80
CA SER A 230 27.04 11.56 -2.27
C SER A 230 26.87 11.67 -0.75
N GLN A 231 27.97 11.93 -0.04
CA GLN A 231 27.94 12.12 1.42
C GLN A 231 26.96 13.25 1.84
N LYS A 232 26.69 14.20 0.93
CA LYS A 232 25.71 15.28 1.09
C LYS A 232 24.27 14.78 1.14
N ASP A 233 23.92 13.73 0.39
CA ASP A 233 22.57 13.17 0.36
C ASP A 233 22.24 12.48 1.69
N LEU A 234 23.25 11.95 2.38
CA LEU A 234 23.15 11.35 3.73
C LEU A 234 23.04 12.37 4.85
N ASP A 235 23.41 13.64 4.60
CA ASP A 235 23.32 14.72 5.60
C ASP A 235 21.91 15.32 5.68
N ASN A 236 21.09 15.13 4.64
CA ASN A 236 19.67 15.50 4.62
C ASN A 236 18.78 14.56 5.45
N TYR A 237 19.30 13.39 5.86
CA TYR A 237 18.55 12.38 6.63
C TYR A 237 19.33 11.94 7.89
N PRO A 238 19.44 12.79 8.92
CA PRO A 238 20.22 12.52 10.13
C PRO A 238 19.75 11.27 10.91
N ASP A 239 18.50 10.83 10.72
CA ASP A 239 17.93 9.65 11.39
C ASP A 239 18.29 8.32 10.70
N LEU A 240 18.71 8.38 9.42
CA LEU A 240 19.31 7.23 8.73
C LEU A 240 20.67 6.86 9.35
N LYS A 241 21.39 7.87 9.87
CA LYS A 241 22.65 7.67 10.62
C LYS A 241 22.42 7.13 12.04
N ARG A 242 21.29 7.45 12.68
CA ARG A 242 21.01 7.05 14.08
C ARG A 242 20.57 5.59 14.26
N ASN A 243 20.11 4.90 13.22
CA ASN A 243 19.54 3.54 13.32
C ASN A 243 20.46 2.41 12.83
N ILE A 244 21.78 2.62 12.83
CA ILE A 244 22.77 1.56 12.61
C ILE A 244 23.15 0.97 13.99
N SER A 245 22.19 0.34 14.68
CA SER A 245 22.55 -0.54 15.80
C SER A 245 23.22 -1.79 15.24
N LYS A 246 24.35 -2.16 15.83
CA LYS A 246 25.29 -3.20 15.35
C LYS A 246 24.84 -4.65 15.60
N HIS A 247 23.55 -4.91 15.86
CA HIS A 247 23.07 -6.27 16.12
C HIS A 247 21.88 -6.66 15.24
N SER A 248 22.17 -7.62 14.35
CA SER A 248 21.30 -8.48 13.54
C SER A 248 20.24 -7.82 12.63
N LYS A 249 20.69 -7.27 11.48
CA LYS A 249 19.81 -6.93 10.34
C LYS A 249 19.70 -8.04 9.28
N ASN A 250 20.49 -9.11 9.38
CA ASN A 250 20.57 -10.17 8.36
C ASN A 250 19.94 -11.51 8.77
N ASP A 251 19.55 -11.73 10.04
CA ASP A 251 19.12 -13.06 10.49
C ASP A 251 17.67 -13.41 10.12
N TYR A 252 16.78 -12.42 9.91
CA TYR A 252 15.38 -12.72 9.57
C TYR A 252 15.23 -13.10 8.08
N ILE A 253 15.90 -12.39 7.17
CA ILE A 253 15.87 -12.67 5.72
C ILE A 253 16.53 -14.03 5.41
N THR A 254 17.51 -14.45 6.20
CA THR A 254 18.15 -15.76 6.07
C THR A 254 17.29 -16.92 6.59
N LYS A 255 16.21 -16.64 7.31
CA LYS A 255 15.29 -17.62 7.92
C LYS A 255 13.83 -17.41 7.53
N LEU A 256 13.57 -16.85 6.35
CA LEU A 256 12.21 -16.68 5.87
C LEU A 256 11.53 -18.06 5.67
N PRO A 257 10.26 -18.20 6.07
CA PRO A 257 9.46 -19.38 5.73
C PRO A 257 9.37 -19.59 4.21
N GLU A 258 8.93 -20.77 3.81
CA GLU A 258 8.65 -21.06 2.41
C GLU A 258 7.56 -20.12 1.89
N GLN A 259 7.87 -19.42 0.79
CA GLN A 259 6.96 -18.46 0.16
C GLN A 259 6.10 -19.19 -0.87
N LYS A 260 4.79 -18.93 -0.87
CA LYS A 260 3.79 -19.64 -1.69
C LYS A 260 2.87 -18.68 -2.42
N SER A 261 2.09 -19.23 -3.34
CA SER A 261 1.08 -18.52 -4.12
C SER A 261 -0.22 -19.31 -4.09
N PHE A 262 -1.33 -18.61 -3.91
CA PHE A 262 -2.67 -19.10 -4.17
C PHE A 262 -3.37 -18.22 -5.23
N PRO A 263 -3.81 -18.78 -6.37
CA PRO A 263 -3.55 -20.15 -6.82
C PRO A 263 -2.05 -20.41 -7.12
N GLU A 264 -1.66 -21.68 -7.18
CA GLU A 264 -0.26 -22.05 -7.44
C GLU A 264 0.20 -21.62 -8.84
N GLY A 265 1.35 -20.93 -8.91
CA GLY A 265 1.97 -20.46 -10.15
C GLY A 265 1.39 -19.16 -10.71
N PHE A 266 0.53 -18.47 -9.95
CA PHE A 266 0.00 -17.14 -10.33
C PHE A 266 0.89 -16.00 -9.83
N ILE A 267 1.45 -16.14 -8.63
CA ILE A 267 2.33 -15.17 -7.98
C ILE A 267 3.70 -15.83 -7.77
N LYS A 268 4.78 -15.08 -7.98
CA LYS A 268 6.12 -15.62 -7.77
C LYS A 268 6.33 -15.96 -6.29
N PRO A 269 6.89 -17.14 -5.94
CA PRO A 269 7.13 -17.56 -4.56
C PRO A 269 8.32 -16.79 -3.94
N GLN A 270 8.10 -15.51 -3.67
CA GLN A 270 9.07 -14.54 -3.17
C GLN A 270 8.48 -13.84 -1.95
N TYR A 271 9.35 -13.40 -1.03
CA TYR A 271 8.87 -12.59 0.10
C TYR A 271 8.50 -11.19 -0.36
N ALA A 272 9.32 -10.62 -1.25
CA ALA A 272 9.08 -9.32 -1.88
C ALA A 272 9.45 -9.32 -3.37
N ASN A 273 8.69 -8.58 -4.19
CA ASN A 273 8.99 -8.34 -5.60
C ASN A 273 9.06 -6.83 -5.87
N SER A 274 9.92 -6.42 -6.81
CA SER A 274 10.11 -4.99 -7.16
C SER A 274 8.96 -4.37 -7.95
N ASN A 275 8.06 -5.20 -8.46
CA ASN A 275 6.94 -4.85 -9.35
C ASN A 275 5.59 -5.22 -8.73
N TRP A 276 5.55 -5.50 -7.42
CA TRP A 276 4.31 -5.48 -6.64
C TRP A 276 4.09 -4.07 -6.11
N ILE A 277 3.07 -3.39 -6.64
CA ILE A 277 2.81 -1.98 -6.36
C ILE A 277 1.71 -1.89 -5.29
N PRO A 278 2.05 -1.61 -4.02
CA PRO A 278 1.07 -1.50 -2.94
C PRO A 278 0.16 -0.29 -3.16
N LEU A 279 -1.15 -0.48 -2.98
CA LEU A 279 -2.16 0.57 -3.10
C LEU A 279 -3.02 0.72 -1.85
N VAL A 280 -3.17 -0.35 -1.06
CA VAL A 280 -3.89 -0.34 0.22
C VAL A 280 -3.00 -0.96 1.29
N SER A 281 -3.01 -0.41 2.51
CA SER A 281 -2.19 -0.89 3.63
C SER A 281 -3.03 -1.13 4.88
N ASP A 282 -2.66 -2.16 5.65
CA ASP A 282 -3.14 -2.35 7.02
C ASP A 282 -2.35 -1.53 8.06
N ASN A 283 -1.39 -0.71 7.61
CA ASN A 283 -0.45 0.03 8.47
C ASN A 283 0.46 -0.84 9.37
N ALA A 284 0.42 -2.16 9.26
CA ALA A 284 1.22 -3.14 10.02
C ALA A 284 2.20 -3.94 9.15
N GLY A 285 2.21 -3.66 7.84
CA GLY A 285 3.16 -4.22 6.88
C GLY A 285 2.57 -5.24 5.92
N ASN A 286 1.23 -5.33 5.86
CA ASN A 286 0.50 -6.07 4.83
C ASN A 286 -0.20 -5.10 3.87
N TYR A 287 -0.34 -5.55 2.62
CA TYR A 287 -0.75 -4.70 1.52
C TYR A 287 -1.64 -5.44 0.53
N ILE A 288 -2.59 -4.71 -0.04
CA ILE A 288 -3.23 -5.04 -1.31
C ILE A 288 -2.46 -4.31 -2.41
N ALA A 289 -2.08 -5.05 -3.45
CA ALA A 289 -1.20 -4.55 -4.49
C ALA A 289 -1.58 -5.02 -5.87
N ILE A 290 -1.11 -4.27 -6.86
CA ILE A 290 -1.11 -4.69 -8.25
C ILE A 290 0.19 -5.43 -8.55
N ASP A 291 0.07 -6.63 -9.12
CA ASP A 291 1.20 -7.45 -9.55
C ASP A 291 1.53 -7.18 -11.02
N LEU A 292 2.64 -6.48 -11.25
CA LEU A 292 3.19 -6.19 -12.58
C LEU A 292 4.27 -7.20 -13.00
N ASP A 293 4.53 -8.23 -12.19
CA ASP A 293 5.50 -9.29 -12.48
C ASP A 293 4.99 -10.66 -12.01
N PRO A 294 3.83 -11.11 -12.53
CA PRO A 294 3.20 -12.37 -12.13
C PRO A 294 4.07 -13.58 -12.49
N ASP A 295 3.73 -14.74 -11.92
CA ASP A 295 4.32 -16.02 -12.31
C ASP A 295 3.61 -16.61 -13.55
N ILE A 296 4.04 -17.79 -14.02
CA ILE A 296 3.72 -18.33 -15.34
C ILE A 296 2.22 -18.49 -15.66
N LYS A 297 1.36 -18.63 -14.65
CA LYS A 297 -0.10 -18.74 -14.81
C LYS A 297 -0.84 -17.44 -14.47
N GLY A 298 -0.17 -16.45 -13.91
CA GLY A 298 -0.78 -15.20 -13.49
C GLY A 298 -1.00 -14.22 -14.65
N LYS A 299 -1.71 -13.13 -14.35
CA LYS A 299 -2.00 -12.04 -15.31
C LYS A 299 -1.36 -10.75 -14.83
N ILE A 300 -0.70 -10.02 -15.72
CA ILE A 300 -0.18 -8.68 -15.40
C ILE A 300 -1.36 -7.79 -15.02
N GLY A 301 -1.26 -7.12 -13.88
CA GLY A 301 -2.33 -6.29 -13.34
C GLY A 301 -3.28 -7.01 -12.37
N GLN A 302 -3.06 -8.30 -12.08
CA GLN A 302 -3.83 -9.01 -11.05
C GLN A 302 -3.64 -8.37 -9.67
N VAL A 303 -4.66 -8.45 -8.83
CA VAL A 303 -4.64 -7.86 -7.48
C VAL A 303 -4.29 -8.94 -6.47
N ILE A 304 -3.27 -8.67 -5.66
CA ILE A 304 -2.70 -9.62 -4.71
C ILE A 304 -2.69 -9.08 -3.29
N VAL A 305 -2.72 -9.99 -2.32
CA VAL A 305 -2.35 -9.70 -0.93
C VAL A 305 -0.91 -10.18 -0.69
N PHE A 306 -0.05 -9.29 -0.20
CA PHE A 306 1.34 -9.59 0.16
C PHE A 306 1.77 -8.79 1.39
N GLY A 307 2.89 -9.18 2.02
CA GLY A 307 3.48 -8.39 3.08
C GLY A 307 4.11 -9.23 4.19
N ARG A 308 4.21 -8.63 5.36
CA ARG A 308 4.92 -9.16 6.53
C ARG A 308 4.42 -10.54 6.95
N GLU A 309 3.12 -10.76 6.91
CA GLU A 309 2.44 -11.94 7.48
C GLU A 309 1.87 -12.88 6.42
N HIS A 310 2.06 -12.53 5.14
CA HIS A 310 1.56 -13.32 4.01
C HIS A 310 2.70 -14.10 3.36
N ASP A 311 3.14 -15.20 3.98
CA ASP A 311 4.08 -16.14 3.37
C ASP A 311 3.47 -16.80 2.12
N GLU A 312 2.17 -17.12 2.17
CA GLU A 312 1.35 -17.44 0.99
C GLU A 312 0.66 -16.18 0.49
N LYS A 313 1.04 -15.71 -0.69
CA LYS A 313 0.39 -14.59 -1.37
C LYS A 313 -0.87 -15.09 -2.05
N VAL A 314 -1.90 -14.25 -2.12
CA VAL A 314 -3.21 -14.65 -2.64
C VAL A 314 -3.65 -13.67 -3.72
N VAL A 315 -4.04 -14.18 -4.90
CA VAL A 315 -4.71 -13.38 -5.93
C VAL A 315 -6.16 -13.19 -5.50
N ILE A 316 -6.55 -11.96 -5.19
CA ILE A 316 -7.91 -11.64 -4.73
C ILE A 316 -8.83 -11.12 -5.84
N SER A 317 -8.24 -10.62 -6.94
CA SER A 317 -8.97 -10.20 -8.14
C SER A 317 -8.11 -10.27 -9.40
N SER A 318 -8.77 -10.36 -10.55
CA SER A 318 -8.10 -10.44 -11.85
C SER A 318 -7.55 -9.07 -12.33
N ASN A 319 -8.09 -7.97 -11.81
CA ASN A 319 -7.69 -6.61 -12.11
C ASN A 319 -8.20 -5.62 -11.04
N TRP A 320 -7.66 -4.39 -11.07
CA TRP A 320 -7.98 -3.34 -10.09
C TRP A 320 -9.45 -2.93 -10.10
N GLY A 321 -10.06 -2.78 -11.28
CA GLY A 321 -11.46 -2.33 -11.41
C GLY A 321 -12.43 -3.30 -10.75
N GLU A 322 -12.28 -4.59 -11.00
CA GLU A 322 -13.10 -5.64 -10.39
C GLU A 322 -12.89 -5.74 -8.87
N PHE A 323 -11.66 -5.55 -8.38
CA PHE A 323 -11.40 -5.50 -6.94
C PHE A 323 -12.11 -4.31 -6.30
N PHE A 324 -11.92 -3.12 -6.86
CA PHE A 324 -12.38 -1.89 -6.26
C PHE A 324 -13.91 -1.78 -6.29
N LEU A 325 -14.54 -2.23 -7.37
CA LEU A 325 -15.99 -2.37 -7.44
C LEU A 325 -16.53 -3.41 -6.45
N SER A 326 -15.86 -4.55 -6.28
CA SER A 326 -16.24 -5.53 -5.26
C SER A 326 -16.18 -4.96 -3.85
N PHE A 327 -15.20 -4.11 -3.56
CA PHE A 327 -15.12 -3.37 -2.30
C PHE A 327 -16.27 -2.37 -2.16
N ALA A 328 -16.55 -1.56 -3.19
CA ALA A 328 -17.66 -0.62 -3.15
C ALA A 328 -19.02 -1.31 -2.95
N ASN A 329 -19.24 -2.49 -3.54
CA ASN A 329 -20.45 -3.29 -3.28
C ASN A 329 -20.53 -3.80 -1.84
N ASP A 330 -19.39 -4.16 -1.22
CA ASP A 330 -19.37 -4.50 0.21
C ASP A 330 -19.71 -3.28 1.07
N PHE A 331 -19.18 -2.11 0.70
CA PHE A 331 -19.37 -0.82 1.37
C PHE A 331 -20.79 -0.28 1.21
N GLU A 332 -21.45 -0.49 0.07
CA GLU A 332 -22.84 -0.11 -0.20
C GLU A 332 -23.85 -0.85 0.69
N ASN A 333 -23.49 -2.03 1.21
CA ASN A 333 -24.38 -2.78 2.08
C ASN A 333 -24.20 -2.36 3.55
N PRO A 334 -25.16 -1.67 4.18
CA PRO A 334 -25.05 -1.24 5.57
C PRO A 334 -24.92 -2.42 6.55
N ASN A 335 -25.35 -3.62 6.14
CA ASN A 335 -25.19 -4.83 6.96
C ASN A 335 -23.74 -5.29 7.11
N ASN A 336 -22.83 -4.78 6.26
CA ASN A 336 -21.41 -5.07 6.27
C ASN A 336 -20.60 -3.99 7.00
N CYS A 337 -21.18 -2.84 7.35
CA CYS A 337 -20.43 -1.67 7.83
C CYS A 337 -20.69 -1.43 9.33
N THR A 338 -19.63 -1.41 10.12
CA THR A 338 -19.68 -1.05 11.54
C THR A 338 -18.45 -0.29 11.98
N PHE A 339 -18.56 0.54 13.01
CA PHE A 339 -17.40 1.02 13.76
C PHE A 339 -17.14 0.10 14.96
N GLU A 340 -15.90 -0.36 15.10
CA GLU A 340 -15.40 -1.18 16.22
C GLU A 340 -14.39 -0.37 17.03
N PHE A 341 -14.50 -0.41 18.36
CA PHE A 341 -13.55 0.29 19.23
C PHE A 341 -12.29 -0.54 19.46
N ASP A 342 -11.16 -0.05 19.01
CA ASP A 342 -9.85 -0.59 19.34
C ASP A 342 -9.38 -0.03 20.69
N SER A 343 -9.37 -0.89 21.71
CA SER A 343 -8.94 -0.54 23.06
C SER A 343 -7.44 -0.22 23.18
N ASP A 344 -6.60 -0.69 22.26
CA ASP A 344 -5.16 -0.47 22.29
C ASP A 344 -4.81 0.92 21.74
N THR A 345 -5.51 1.38 20.70
CA THR A 345 -5.34 2.72 20.12
C THR A 345 -6.28 3.76 20.74
N GLY A 346 -7.36 3.33 21.39
CA GLY A 346 -8.40 4.19 21.93
C GLY A 346 -9.22 4.88 20.85
N GLN A 347 -9.42 4.23 19.71
CA GLN A 347 -10.06 4.78 18.51
C GLN A 347 -11.11 3.82 17.96
N TYR A 348 -12.03 4.35 17.17
CA TYR A 348 -12.96 3.53 16.40
C TYR A 348 -12.44 3.38 14.98
N ASP A 349 -12.44 2.14 14.50
CA ASP A 349 -12.10 1.79 13.12
C ASP A 349 -13.32 1.23 12.40
N LEU A 350 -13.45 1.57 11.11
CA LEU A 350 -14.44 0.94 10.25
C LEU A 350 -14.07 -0.54 10.09
N ALA A 351 -15.00 -1.45 10.36
CA ALA A 351 -14.81 -2.88 10.27
C ALA A 351 -15.88 -3.53 9.39
N TYR A 352 -15.51 -4.66 8.78
CA TYR A 352 -16.43 -5.45 7.96
C TYR A 352 -17.22 -6.43 8.84
N LEU A 353 -18.54 -6.43 8.74
CA LEU A 353 -19.41 -7.40 9.37
C LEU A 353 -19.66 -8.62 8.48
N ASN A 354 -19.38 -9.81 9.02
CA ASN A 354 -19.74 -11.06 8.34
C ASN A 354 -21.24 -11.37 8.45
N GLU A 355 -21.69 -12.47 7.82
CA GLU A 355 -23.09 -12.93 7.87
C GLU A 355 -23.59 -13.21 9.29
N SER A 356 -22.68 -13.57 10.20
CA SER A 356 -22.95 -13.81 11.63
C SER A 356 -22.99 -12.52 12.46
N LYS A 357 -22.82 -11.34 11.84
CA LYS A 357 -22.74 -10.03 12.52
C LYS A 357 -21.55 -9.89 13.46
N GLU A 358 -20.46 -10.55 13.12
CA GLU A 358 -19.18 -10.40 13.81
C GLU A 358 -18.23 -9.52 12.98
N PRO A 359 -17.51 -8.56 13.60
CA PRO A 359 -16.42 -7.85 12.96
C PRO A 359 -15.32 -8.81 12.53
N VAL A 360 -14.86 -8.69 11.28
CA VAL A 360 -13.78 -9.52 10.73
C VAL A 360 -12.80 -8.65 9.95
N ASN A 361 -11.51 -8.93 10.12
CA ASN A 361 -10.45 -8.31 9.33
C ASN A 361 -10.69 -8.51 7.82
N TYR A 362 -10.72 -7.41 7.07
CA TYR A 362 -11.13 -7.45 5.66
C TYR A 362 -10.14 -8.16 4.73
N LEU A 363 -8.83 -8.18 5.03
CA LEU A 363 -7.88 -9.02 4.27
C LEU A 363 -8.24 -10.50 4.40
N THR A 364 -8.70 -10.93 5.57
CA THR A 364 -9.14 -12.32 5.80
C THR A 364 -10.40 -12.64 4.99
N VAL A 365 -11.35 -11.70 4.91
CA VAL A 365 -12.55 -11.83 4.07
C VAL A 365 -12.16 -12.01 2.60
N LEU A 366 -11.29 -11.15 2.07
CA LEU A 366 -10.82 -11.20 0.68
C LEU A 366 -10.08 -12.51 0.36
N ILE A 367 -9.19 -12.96 1.26
CA ILE A 367 -8.46 -14.22 1.11
C ILE A 367 -9.40 -15.42 1.10
N ASN A 368 -10.39 -15.45 2.00
CA ASN A 368 -11.35 -16.55 2.07
C ASN A 368 -12.22 -16.59 0.79
N ARG A 369 -12.71 -15.43 0.33
CA ARG A 369 -13.44 -15.33 -0.94
C ARG A 369 -12.61 -15.85 -2.11
N ALA A 370 -11.33 -15.49 -2.18
CA ALA A 370 -10.43 -15.98 -3.23
C ALA A 370 -10.21 -17.50 -3.18
N LYS A 371 -10.12 -18.09 -1.98
CA LYS A 371 -9.91 -19.53 -1.78
C LYS A 371 -11.14 -20.40 -2.01
N HIS A 372 -12.33 -19.79 -2.03
CA HIS A 372 -13.61 -20.48 -2.23
C HIS A 372 -14.29 -20.15 -3.57
N LYS A 373 -13.66 -19.33 -4.42
CA LYS A 373 -14.00 -19.19 -5.85
C LYS A 373 -13.48 -20.40 -6.63
#